data_AF-A0A933ZEG0-F1
#
_entry.id   AF-A0A933ZEG0-F1
#
_cell.length_a   1.000
_cell.length_b   1.000
_cell.length_c   1.000
_cell.angle_alpha   90.00
_cell.angle_beta   90.00
_cell.angle_gamma   90.00
#
_symmetry.space_group_name_H-M   'P 1'
#
loop_
_entity.id
_entity.type
_entity.pdbx_description
1 polymer ?
#
loop_
_entity_poly.entity_id
_entity_poly.type
_entity_poly.pdbx_seq_one_letter_code
_entity_poly.pdbx_strand_id
1 'polypeptide(L)'
;MYRLVRENQSRKALTVVYDYMDRLVLDGRFPQAATVLQIVDLTQLDSTCIVGFLTVTFSAREHIPTWAPLQVRARQACLDRGMPADKVERVFGDMK
;
A
#
# COMPACT_ATOMS: atom_id res chain seq x y z
N MET A 1 -2.02 4.49 -12.19
CA MET A 1 -1.39 4.85 -10.90
C MET A 1 0.05 5.35 -11.05
N TYR A 2 1.04 4.55 -11.47
CA TYR A 2 2.46 4.99 -11.52
C TYR A 2 2.71 6.30 -12.29
N ARG A 3 2.02 6.49 -13.43
CA ARG A 3 2.07 7.74 -14.18
C ARG A 3 1.67 8.95 -13.32
N LEU A 4 0.60 8.83 -12.53
CA LEU A 4 0.11 9.90 -11.66
C LEU A 4 1.12 10.23 -10.57
N VAL A 5 1.80 9.23 -9.99
CA VAL A 5 2.87 9.47 -9.02
C VAL A 5 4.02 10.25 -9.65
N ARG A 6 4.47 9.85 -10.85
CA ARG A 6 5.53 10.56 -11.59
C ARG A 6 5.16 12.00 -11.95
N GLU A 7 3.88 12.28 -12.15
CA GLU A 7 3.34 13.61 -12.42
C GLU A 7 3.03 14.41 -11.14
N ASN A 8 3.49 13.96 -9.96
CA ASN A 8 3.19 14.55 -8.64
C ASN A 8 1.70 14.65 -8.30
N GLN A 9 0.88 13.75 -8.86
CA GLN A 9 -0.56 13.66 -8.64
C GLN A 9 -0.90 12.54 -7.64
N SER A 10 -0.17 12.49 -6.52
CA SER A 10 -0.28 11.43 -5.49
C SER A 10 -1.71 11.23 -4.97
N ARG A 11 -2.47 12.32 -4.80
CA ARG A 11 -3.87 12.23 -4.35
C ARG A 11 -4.75 11.48 -5.36
N LYS A 12 -4.58 11.74 -6.66
CA LYS A 12 -5.31 11.01 -7.72
C LYS A 12 -4.82 9.56 -7.82
N ALA A 13 -3.51 9.33 -7.68
CA ALA A 13 -2.95 7.99 -7.64
C ALA A 13 -3.55 7.17 -6.48
N LEU A 14 -3.69 7.80 -5.30
CA LEU A 14 -4.32 7.19 -4.13
C LEU A 14 -5.78 6.85 -4.37
N THR A 15 -6.58 7.73 -4.99
CA THR A 15 -7.97 7.42 -5.38
C THR A 15 -8.03 6.17 -6.26
N VAL A 16 -7.14 6.04 -7.25
CA VAL A 16 -7.09 4.85 -8.11
C VAL A 16 -6.76 3.59 -7.32
N VAL A 17 -5.85 3.67 -6.34
CA VAL A 17 -5.53 2.54 -5.45
C VAL A 17 -6.75 2.15 -4.63
N TYR A 18 -7.42 3.12 -4.02
CA TYR A 18 -8.60 2.88 -3.18
C TYR A 18 -9.74 2.28 -4.01
N ASP A 19 -10.14 2.91 -5.12
CA ASP A 19 -11.23 2.44 -5.96
C ASP A 19 -11.04 1.00 -6.44
N TYR A 20 -9.80 0.62 -6.75
CA TYR A 20 -9.50 -0.71 -7.26
C TYR A 20 -9.39 -1.75 -6.13
N MET A 21 -8.62 -1.47 -5.09
CA MET A 21 -8.40 -2.43 -3.99
C MET A 21 -9.64 -2.61 -3.14
N ASP A 22 -10.39 -1.53 -2.87
CA ASP A 22 -11.62 -1.59 -2.07
C ASP A 22 -12.67 -2.46 -2.74
N ARG A 23 -12.84 -2.37 -4.07
CA ARG A 23 -13.72 -3.29 -4.81
C ARG A 23 -13.29 -4.75 -4.67
N LEU A 24 -11.99 -5.06 -4.76
CA LEU A 24 -11.52 -6.43 -4.59
C LEU A 24 -11.79 -6.95 -3.18
N VAL A 25 -11.58 -6.10 -2.16
CA VAL A 25 -11.80 -6.46 -0.77
C VAL A 25 -13.29 -6.63 -0.47
N LEU A 26 -14.14 -5.70 -0.91
CA LEU A 26 -15.60 -5.74 -0.71
C LEU A 26 -16.26 -6.92 -1.44
N ASP A 27 -15.75 -7.30 -2.62
CA ASP A 27 -16.21 -8.47 -3.37
C ASP A 27 -15.67 -9.80 -2.79
N GLY A 28 -14.84 -9.78 -1.74
CA GLY A 28 -14.18 -10.98 -1.19
C GLY A 28 -13.14 -11.60 -2.13
N ARG A 29 -12.66 -10.86 -3.13
CA ARG A 29 -11.65 -11.28 -4.12
C ARG A 29 -10.23 -11.18 -3.54
N PHE A 30 -10.01 -11.83 -2.40
CA PHE A 30 -8.73 -11.78 -1.67
C PHE A 30 -7.55 -12.36 -2.46
N PRO A 31 -7.66 -13.44 -3.24
CA PRO A 31 -6.56 -13.93 -4.07
C PRO A 31 -6.09 -12.91 -5.12
N GLN A 32 -7.03 -12.15 -5.70
CA GLN A 32 -6.73 -11.09 -6.66
C GLN A 32 -6.09 -9.90 -5.96
N ALA A 33 -6.62 -9.49 -4.79
CA ALA A 33 -5.98 -8.46 -3.98
C ALA A 33 -4.55 -8.87 -3.62
N ALA A 34 -4.33 -10.11 -3.19
CA ALA A 34 -3.01 -10.64 -2.84
C ALA A 34 -2.03 -10.59 -4.02
N THR A 35 -2.50 -10.92 -5.23
CA THR A 35 -1.71 -10.83 -6.46
C THR A 35 -1.29 -9.39 -6.74
N VAL A 36 -2.22 -8.42 -6.58
CA VAL A 36 -1.92 -7.00 -6.78
C VAL A 36 -0.85 -6.51 -5.79
N LEU A 37 -0.99 -6.87 -4.51
CA LEU A 37 -0.01 -6.53 -3.47
C LEU A 37 1.35 -7.20 -3.70
N GLN A 38 1.39 -8.35 -4.38
CA GLN A 38 2.64 -9.03 -4.73
C GLN A 38 3.38 -8.30 -5.85
N ILE A 39 2.67 -7.96 -6.93
CA ILE A 39 3.26 -7.41 -8.16
C ILE A 39 3.49 -5.90 -8.11
N VAL A 40 2.90 -5.19 -7.14
CA VAL A 40 3.11 -3.75 -7.01
C VAL A 40 4.59 -3.45 -6.78
N ASP A 41 5.15 -2.69 -7.70
CA ASP A 41 6.49 -2.13 -7.60
C ASP A 41 6.45 -0.88 -6.70
N LEU A 42 6.90 -1.05 -5.46
CA LEU A 42 6.96 0.03 -4.49
C LEU A 42 8.01 1.08 -4.84
N THR A 43 9.02 0.78 -5.67
CA THR A 43 10.08 1.73 -6.06
C THR A 43 9.55 2.87 -6.95
N GLN A 44 8.39 2.67 -7.57
CA GLN A 44 7.73 3.67 -8.41
C GLN A 44 6.63 4.48 -7.70
N LEU A 45 6.43 4.26 -6.40
CA LEU A 45 5.43 4.96 -5.59
C LEU A 45 6.06 6.02 -4.70
N ASP A 46 5.27 6.99 -4.26
CA ASP A 46 5.62 7.81 -3.10
C ASP A 46 5.09 7.14 -1.82
N SER A 47 5.54 7.64 -0.66
CA SER A 47 5.15 7.07 0.62
C SER A 47 3.64 7.16 0.89
N THR A 48 2.94 8.13 0.31
CA THR A 48 1.47 8.25 0.44
C THR A 48 0.76 7.08 -0.24
N CYS A 49 1.16 6.74 -1.46
CA CYS A 49 0.57 5.62 -2.20
C CYS A 49 0.95 4.28 -1.57
N ILE A 50 2.19 4.14 -1.07
CA ILE A 50 2.64 2.93 -0.35
C ILE A 50 1.77 2.67 0.87
N VAL A 51 1.59 3.68 1.73
CA VAL A 51 0.72 3.56 2.92
C VAL A 51 -0.74 3.32 2.49
N GLY A 52 -1.19 3.92 1.39
CA GLY A 52 -2.51 3.71 0.83
C GLY A 52 -2.87 2.25 0.59
N PHE A 53 -1.96 1.45 0.02
CA PHE A 53 -2.18 0.01 -0.19
C PHE A 53 -2.39 -0.75 1.12
N LEU A 54 -1.64 -0.42 2.17
CA LEU A 54 -1.79 -1.06 3.47
C LEU A 54 -3.10 -0.67 4.13
N THR A 55 -3.45 0.62 4.10
CA THR A 55 -4.66 1.13 4.73
C THR A 55 -5.92 0.55 4.09
N VAL A 56 -6.04 0.55 2.76
CA VAL A 56 -7.25 0.05 2.08
C VAL A 56 -7.45 -1.46 2.28
N THR A 57 -6.37 -2.21 2.52
CA THR A 57 -6.45 -3.67 2.72
C THR A 57 -6.41 -4.10 4.19
N PHE A 58 -6.27 -3.17 5.12
CA PHE A 58 -6.03 -3.47 6.54
C PHE A 58 -7.16 -4.28 7.19
N SER A 59 -8.42 -3.97 6.86
CA SER A 59 -9.60 -4.68 7.40
C SER A 59 -9.66 -6.15 6.95
N ALA A 60 -9.07 -6.48 5.81
CA ALA A 60 -9.04 -7.82 5.24
C ALA A 60 -7.66 -8.50 5.33
N ARG A 61 -6.74 -7.96 6.13
CA ARG A 61 -5.34 -8.42 6.19
C ARG A 61 -5.20 -9.91 6.51
N GLU A 62 -6.08 -10.45 7.36
CA GLU A 62 -6.08 -11.88 7.73
C GLU A 62 -6.44 -12.80 6.56
N HIS A 63 -7.14 -12.29 5.55
CA HIS A 63 -7.53 -13.03 4.35
C HIS A 63 -6.57 -12.83 3.18
N ILE A 64 -5.58 -11.94 3.31
CA ILE A 64 -4.63 -11.59 2.24
C ILE A 64 -3.22 -12.05 2.65
N PRO A 65 -2.76 -13.23 2.21
CA PRO A 65 -1.49 -13.81 2.66
C PRO A 65 -0.26 -12.92 2.40
N THR A 66 -0.33 -12.07 1.38
CA THR A 66 0.76 -11.16 0.99
C THR A 66 0.74 -9.83 1.74
N TRP A 67 -0.23 -9.61 2.65
CA TRP A 67 -0.35 -8.36 3.39
C TRP A 67 0.82 -8.13 4.36
N ALA A 68 1.16 -9.11 5.19
CA ALA A 68 2.30 -9.00 6.09
C ALA A 68 3.65 -8.86 5.34
N PRO A 69 3.93 -9.64 4.28
CA PRO A 69 5.09 -9.39 3.41
C PRO A 69 5.10 -7.99 2.79
N LEU A 70 3.94 -7.45 2.38
CA LEU A 70 3.84 -6.10 1.87
C LEU A 70 4.19 -5.07 2.94
N GLN A 71 3.70 -5.22 4.17
CA GLN A 71 3.97 -4.29 5.28
C GLN A 71 5.49 -4.14 5.50
N VAL A 72 6.23 -5.25 5.50
CA VAL A 72 7.69 -5.23 5.65
C VAL A 72 8.36 -4.48 4.49
N ARG A 73 7.98 -4.79 3.24
CA ARG A 73 8.51 -4.12 2.04
C ARG A 73 8.18 -2.62 2.03
N ALA A 74 6.96 -2.27 2.45
CA ALA A 74 6.48 -0.89 2.52
C ALA A 74 7.20 -0.08 3.60
N ARG A 75 7.48 -0.67 4.76
CA ARG A 75 8.28 -0.04 5.82
C ARG A 75 9.66 0.36 5.29
N GLN A 76 10.36 -0.59 4.65
CA GLN A 76 11.68 -0.33 4.05
C GLN A 76 11.59 0.72 2.93
N ALA A 77 10.62 0.59 2.02
CA ALA A 77 10.45 1.52 0.91
C ALA A 77 10.16 2.96 1.36
N CYS A 78 9.49 3.16 2.50
CA CYS A 78 9.28 4.48 3.11
C CYS A 78 10.57 5.06 3.70
N LEU A 79 11.39 4.24 4.35
CA LEU A 79 12.71 4.65 4.88
C LEU A 79 13.65 5.05 3.74
N ASP A 80 13.73 4.25 2.68
CA ASP A 80 14.58 4.52 1.51
C ASP A 80 14.21 5.85 0.81
N ARG A 81 12.98 6.34 1.02
CA ARG A 81 12.47 7.62 0.51
C ARG A 81 12.69 8.79 1.46
N GLY A 82 13.37 8.58 2.58
CA GLY A 82 13.63 9.62 3.57
C GLY A 82 12.44 9.91 4.47
N MET A 83 11.46 9.00 4.61
CA MET A 83 10.51 9.13 5.71
C MET A 83 11.26 8.98 7.05
N PRO A 84 11.10 9.91 8.00
CA PRO A 84 11.74 9.80 9.32
C PRO A 84 11.39 8.49 10.02
N ALA A 85 12.38 7.86 10.68
CA ALA A 85 12.21 6.55 11.30
C ALA A 85 11.12 6.54 12.39
N ASP A 86 11.02 7.61 13.19
CA ASP A 86 9.95 7.82 14.17
C ASP A 86 8.56 7.86 13.52
N LYS A 87 8.46 8.52 12.36
CA LYS A 87 7.21 8.57 11.59
C LYS A 87 6.86 7.19 11.01
N VAL A 88 7.85 6.44 10.53
CA VAL A 88 7.67 5.05 10.08
C VAL A 88 7.19 4.17 11.23
N GLU A 89 7.82 4.24 12.40
CA GLU A 89 7.39 3.47 13.57
C GLU A 89 5.96 3.81 13.98
N ARG A 90 5.57 5.08 13.96
CA ARG A 90 4.20 5.47 14.25
C ARG A 90 3.21 4.90 13.22
N VAL A 91 3.50 5.05 11.92
CA VAL A 91 2.58 4.61 10.85
C VAL A 91 2.42 3.09 10.82
N PHE A 92 3.52 2.35 10.97
CA PHE A 92 3.54 0.89 10.79
C PHE A 92 3.38 0.14 12.12
N GLY A 93 3.74 0.74 13.25
CA GLY A 93 3.56 0.18 14.59
C GLY A 93 2.10 0.06 15.00
N ASP A 94 1.25 0.96 14.51
CA ASP A 94 -0.21 0.93 14.71
C ASP A 94 -0.90 -0.12 13.82
N MET A 95 -0.19 -0.69 12.84
CA MET A 95 -0.71 -1.68 11.88
C MET A 95 -0.38 -3.13 12.28
N LYS A 96 -0.15 -3.40 13.57
CA LYS A 96 0.11 -4.75 14.09
C LYS A 96 -1.15 -5.60 14.21
#